data_AF-A0A954JEY7-F1
#
_entry.id   AF-A0A954JEY7-F1
#
_cell.length_a   1.000
_cell.length_b   1.000
_cell.length_c   1.000
_cell.angle_alpha   90.00
_cell.angle_beta   90.00
_cell.angle_gamma   90.00
#
_symmetry.space_group_name_H-M   'P 1'
#
loop_
_entity.id
_entity.type
_entity.pdbx_description
1 polymer ?
#
loop_
_entity_poly.entity_id
_entity_poly.type
_entity_poly.pdbx_seq_one_letter_code
_entity_poly.pdbx_strand_id
1 'polypeptide(L)'
;MRRFLLFLFGLLSLSTTASAQRRFDDGTEFIIDRRGVPTWKVDTDFPDDLFTFVRIRYNPYGGRRGKWATDYPDSDLNFSYRLHQLTSLKVNPNPIVLDLDNPKLFDYPFIYFCEPGGAWGNGLEFTQEDAVTLRKYFDNGGFAMFDDFWGEEEWHAFYLEIRKVFPDREPVDLDREHPIFHCVYDLRKTDNLQVPAINVALSGRTYERPDAQEVHYRAILDDNDRIVVMICHNTDLGDGWEREGENIDYFHNFSEKIAYPLGINIVFYAMTH
;
A
#
# COMPACT_ATOMS: atom_id res chain seq x y z
N MET A 1 -75.40 25.18 11.22
CA MET A 1 -74.48 25.90 12.13
C MET A 1 -73.44 24.92 12.65
N ARG A 2 -72.14 25.23 12.44
CA ARG A 2 -70.92 24.66 13.10
C ARG A 2 -70.66 23.15 12.93
N ARG A 3 -69.45 22.61 12.78
CA ARG A 3 -68.05 23.05 12.55
C ARG A 3 -67.26 21.76 12.20
N PHE A 4 -66.24 21.91 11.36
CA PHE A 4 -65.09 21.03 11.05
C PHE A 4 -64.75 19.88 12.01
N LEU A 5 -64.36 18.71 11.46
CA LEU A 5 -63.04 18.11 11.72
C LEU A 5 -62.66 17.07 10.61
N LEU A 6 -61.49 17.29 10.01
CA LEU A 6 -60.81 16.41 9.06
C LEU A 6 -60.15 15.23 9.77
N PHE A 7 -60.14 14.05 9.15
CA PHE A 7 -59.04 13.09 9.26
C PHE A 7 -58.86 12.37 7.90
N LEU A 8 -57.86 12.80 7.14
CA LEU A 8 -57.26 12.02 6.05
C LEU A 8 -56.30 11.01 6.69
N PHE A 9 -56.53 9.71 6.48
CA PHE A 9 -55.50 8.70 6.66
C PHE A 9 -54.85 8.44 5.30
N GLY A 10 -53.66 9.03 5.11
CA GLY A 10 -52.74 8.63 4.05
C GLY A 10 -51.98 7.38 4.50
N LEU A 11 -52.08 6.30 3.72
CA LEU A 11 -51.12 5.21 3.77
C LEU A 11 -50.07 5.49 2.70
N LEU A 12 -48.94 6.05 3.12
CA LEU A 12 -47.71 6.03 2.34
C LEU A 12 -47.22 4.58 2.28
N SER A 13 -47.17 4.02 1.07
CA SER A 13 -46.35 2.86 0.77
C SER A 13 -44.88 3.25 0.93
N LEU A 14 -44.22 2.78 2.00
CA LEU A 14 -42.77 2.78 2.07
C LEU A 14 -42.24 1.77 1.05
N SER A 15 -41.83 2.26 -0.12
CA SER A 15 -40.91 1.54 -1.00
C SER A 15 -39.54 1.56 -0.33
N THR A 16 -39.21 0.53 0.45
CA THR A 16 -37.84 0.26 0.84
C THR A 16 -37.09 -0.24 -0.39
N THR A 17 -36.41 0.66 -1.09
CA THR A 17 -35.36 0.28 -2.04
C THR A 17 -34.20 -0.29 -1.22
N ALA A 18 -34.19 -1.62 -1.06
CA ALA A 18 -33.00 -2.32 -0.66
C ALA A 18 -31.98 -2.16 -1.79
N SER A 19 -31.03 -1.23 -1.65
CA SER A 19 -29.83 -1.23 -2.48
C SER A 19 -29.09 -2.53 -2.18
N ALA A 20 -29.22 -3.48 -3.10
CA ALA A 20 -28.43 -4.69 -3.10
C ALA A 20 -26.96 -4.28 -3.21
N GLN A 21 -26.20 -4.44 -2.12
CA GLN A 21 -24.75 -4.52 -2.19
C GLN A 21 -24.44 -5.66 -3.17
N ARG A 22 -24.02 -5.30 -4.39
CA ARG A 22 -23.38 -6.27 -5.28
C ARG A 22 -22.08 -6.67 -4.60
N ARG A 23 -22.12 -7.82 -3.95
CA ARG A 23 -20.92 -8.59 -3.58
C ARG A 23 -20.14 -8.81 -4.86
N PHE A 24 -18.98 -8.17 -4.96
CA PHE A 24 -17.96 -8.56 -5.91
C PHE A 24 -17.36 -9.87 -5.40
N ASP A 25 -17.84 -10.97 -5.97
CA ASP A 25 -17.35 -12.33 -5.72
C ASP A 25 -16.15 -12.58 -6.62
N ASP A 26 -14.95 -12.41 -6.05
CA ASP A 26 -13.67 -12.76 -6.67
C ASP A 26 -12.82 -13.55 -5.67
N GLY A 27 -13.17 -14.83 -5.51
CA GLY A 27 -12.15 -15.87 -5.42
C GLY A 27 -11.09 -15.77 -4.32
N THR A 28 -11.48 -15.40 -3.09
CA THR A 28 -11.02 -15.91 -1.77
C THR A 28 -11.34 -14.84 -0.72
N GLU A 29 -12.58 -14.81 -0.25
CA GLU A 29 -13.00 -13.98 0.90
C GLU A 29 -12.30 -14.51 2.16
N PHE A 30 -11.06 -14.09 2.42
CA PHE A 30 -10.59 -14.08 3.80
C PHE A 30 -11.53 -13.13 4.54
N ILE A 31 -12.27 -13.63 5.54
CA ILE A 31 -12.95 -12.72 6.47
C ILE A 31 -11.83 -11.97 7.18
N ILE A 32 -11.57 -10.73 6.75
CA ILE A 32 -10.55 -9.87 7.31
C ILE A 32 -11.10 -9.34 8.64
N ASP A 33 -10.45 -9.70 9.75
CA ASP A 33 -10.65 -8.99 11.01
C ASP A 33 -10.02 -7.60 10.88
N ARG A 34 -10.85 -6.55 10.96
CA ARG A 34 -10.41 -5.17 10.81
C ARG A 34 -9.80 -4.59 12.08
N ARG A 35 -9.80 -5.32 13.20
CA ARG A 35 -9.25 -4.89 14.50
C ARG A 35 -9.67 -3.47 14.94
N GLY A 36 -10.88 -3.06 14.57
CA GLY A 36 -11.45 -1.75 14.92
C GLY A 36 -11.31 -0.66 13.85
N VAL A 37 -10.61 -0.91 12.74
CA VAL A 37 -10.53 0.03 11.61
C VAL A 37 -11.92 0.19 10.98
N PRO A 38 -12.49 1.41 10.97
CA PRO A 38 -13.84 1.61 10.48
C PRO A 38 -13.91 1.40 8.96
N THR A 39 -15.13 1.24 8.46
CA THR A 39 -15.44 1.43 7.02
C THR A 39 -16.07 2.80 6.85
N TRP A 40 -16.04 3.32 5.62
CA TRP A 40 -16.66 4.61 5.28
C TRP A 40 -17.52 4.45 4.03
N LYS A 41 -18.41 5.44 3.82
CA LYS A 41 -19.27 5.46 2.65
C LYS A 41 -18.47 5.93 1.44
N VAL A 42 -18.60 5.18 0.35
CA VAL A 42 -18.09 5.56 -0.97
C VAL A 42 -19.24 6.11 -1.82
N ASP A 43 -18.91 6.92 -2.81
CA ASP A 43 -19.90 7.45 -3.74
C ASP A 43 -20.48 6.31 -4.58
N THR A 44 -21.79 6.11 -4.51
CA THR A 44 -22.46 5.03 -5.24
C THR A 44 -22.65 5.33 -6.71
N ASP A 45 -22.53 6.60 -7.11
CA ASP A 45 -22.62 7.00 -8.52
C ASP A 45 -21.30 6.73 -9.26
N PHE A 46 -20.17 6.66 -8.52
CA PHE A 46 -18.83 6.37 -9.04
C PHE A 46 -18.15 5.25 -8.24
N PRO A 47 -18.71 4.03 -8.23
CA PRO A 47 -18.22 2.94 -7.38
C PRO A 47 -16.81 2.46 -7.73
N ASP A 48 -16.38 2.71 -8.96
CA ASP A 48 -15.08 2.27 -9.50
C ASP A 48 -14.05 3.42 -9.53
N ASP A 49 -14.42 4.65 -9.16
CA ASP A 49 -13.52 5.83 -9.14
C ASP A 49 -12.91 6.00 -7.74
N LEU A 50 -12.24 4.94 -7.27
CA LEU A 50 -11.64 4.86 -5.94
C LEU A 50 -10.18 4.42 -6.04
N PHE A 51 -9.30 5.11 -5.33
CA PHE A 51 -7.99 4.56 -5.01
C PHE A 51 -8.17 3.31 -4.15
N THR A 52 -7.66 2.18 -4.63
CA THR A 52 -7.64 0.92 -3.87
C THR A 52 -6.21 0.54 -3.59
N PHE A 53 -5.88 0.33 -2.32
CA PHE A 53 -4.59 -0.21 -1.95
C PHE A 53 -4.54 -1.70 -2.34
N VAL A 54 -3.64 -2.04 -3.27
CA VAL A 54 -3.48 -3.40 -3.79
C VAL A 54 -2.17 -3.97 -3.30
N ARG A 55 -2.25 -5.00 -2.46
CA ARG A 55 -1.09 -5.81 -2.06
C ARG A 55 -0.91 -6.95 -3.05
N ILE A 56 0.32 -7.17 -3.49
CA ILE A 56 0.65 -8.30 -4.35
C ILE A 56 1.02 -9.52 -3.51
N ARG A 57 0.31 -10.61 -3.76
CA ARG A 57 0.68 -11.92 -3.27
C ARG A 57 1.62 -12.58 -4.27
N TYR A 58 2.76 -13.04 -3.77
CA TYR A 58 3.74 -13.81 -4.52
C TYR A 58 4.03 -15.13 -3.82
N ASN A 59 4.58 -16.09 -4.57
CA ASN A 59 4.87 -17.46 -4.11
C ASN A 59 3.66 -18.18 -3.44
N PRO A 60 2.44 -18.14 -4.04
CA PRO A 60 1.22 -18.61 -3.39
C PRO A 60 1.20 -20.12 -3.08
N TYR A 61 2.06 -20.91 -3.74
CA TYR A 61 2.11 -22.36 -3.63
C TYR A 61 2.99 -22.90 -2.49
N GLY A 62 3.61 -22.04 -1.69
CA GLY A 62 4.59 -22.39 -0.65
C GLY A 62 4.05 -22.95 0.69
N GLY A 63 2.75 -23.21 0.83
CA GLY A 63 2.15 -23.90 1.99
C GLY A 63 2.10 -23.13 3.34
N ARG A 64 2.88 -22.05 3.51
CA ARG A 64 2.74 -21.04 4.59
C ARG A 64 2.19 -19.73 4.01
N ARG A 65 1.60 -18.86 4.86
CA ARG A 65 1.44 -17.44 4.50
C ARG A 65 2.84 -16.92 4.14
N GLY A 66 3.02 -16.56 2.87
CA GLY A 66 4.31 -16.09 2.36
C GLY A 66 4.69 -14.74 2.97
N LYS A 67 5.94 -14.34 2.77
CA LYS A 67 6.50 -13.06 3.21
C LYS A 67 5.68 -11.84 2.77
N TRP A 68 5.01 -11.94 1.62
CA TRP A 68 4.04 -10.95 1.15
C TRP A 68 2.95 -10.58 2.17
N ALA A 69 2.62 -11.49 3.10
CA ALA A 69 1.56 -11.30 4.09
C ALA A 69 2.06 -10.68 5.41
N THR A 70 3.33 -10.29 5.49
CA THR A 70 3.83 -9.45 6.59
C THR A 70 3.03 -8.14 6.64
N ASP A 71 2.73 -7.71 7.86
CA ASP A 71 1.84 -6.61 8.25
C ASP A 71 0.37 -6.69 7.80
N TYR A 72 -0.01 -7.72 7.05
CA TYR A 72 -1.35 -7.88 6.55
C TYR A 72 -2.28 -8.48 7.64
N PRO A 73 -3.49 -7.94 7.84
CA PRO A 73 -4.17 -6.93 7.03
C PRO A 73 -4.08 -5.50 7.57
N ASP A 74 -3.43 -5.28 8.72
CA ASP A 74 -3.58 -4.02 9.46
C ASP A 74 -2.90 -2.85 8.78
N SER A 75 -1.71 -3.06 8.22
CA SER A 75 -1.02 -2.03 7.44
C SER A 75 -1.91 -1.50 6.31
N ASP A 76 -2.45 -2.39 5.49
CA ASP A 76 -3.32 -2.05 4.36
C ASP A 76 -4.58 -1.30 4.81
N LEU A 77 -5.20 -1.75 5.90
CA LEU A 77 -6.42 -1.16 6.44
C LEU A 77 -6.17 0.21 7.07
N ASN A 78 -5.15 0.32 7.92
CA ASN A 78 -4.79 1.55 8.63
C ASN A 78 -4.33 2.60 7.61
N PHE A 79 -3.47 2.23 6.66
CA PHE A 79 -2.98 3.15 5.65
C PHE A 79 -4.10 3.63 4.72
N SER A 80 -4.99 2.75 4.26
CA SER A 80 -6.18 3.14 3.49
C SER A 80 -7.07 4.11 4.28
N TYR A 81 -7.25 3.86 5.58
CA TYR A 81 -8.02 4.75 6.44
C TYR A 81 -7.34 6.11 6.62
N ARG A 82 -6.01 6.18 6.81
CA ARG A 82 -5.28 7.45 6.89
C ARG A 82 -5.30 8.22 5.58
N LEU A 83 -5.15 7.56 4.44
CA LEU A 83 -5.34 8.20 3.13
C LEU A 83 -6.73 8.83 3.03
N HIS A 84 -7.78 8.11 3.44
CA HIS A 84 -9.15 8.64 3.48
C HIS A 84 -9.32 9.82 4.43
N GLN A 85 -8.73 9.76 5.62
CA GLN A 85 -8.89 10.79 6.66
C GLN A 85 -8.09 12.06 6.38
N LEU A 86 -6.89 11.92 5.83
CA LEU A 86 -5.89 12.99 5.76
C LEU A 86 -5.82 13.63 4.37
N THR A 87 -6.45 13.04 3.36
CA THR A 87 -6.43 13.56 1.99
C THR A 87 -7.84 13.69 1.42
N SER A 88 -7.96 14.30 0.23
CA SER A 88 -9.23 14.34 -0.52
C SER A 88 -9.42 13.13 -1.43
N LEU A 89 -8.50 12.16 -1.43
CA LEU A 89 -8.61 10.94 -2.24
C LEU A 89 -9.87 10.17 -1.85
N LYS A 90 -10.58 9.68 -2.86
CA LYS A 90 -11.66 8.71 -2.66
C LYS A 90 -10.99 7.35 -2.54
N VAL A 91 -10.95 6.82 -1.32
CA VAL A 91 -10.24 5.57 -1.02
C VAL A 91 -11.26 4.45 -0.83
N ASN A 92 -10.97 3.27 -1.37
CA ASN A 92 -11.75 2.07 -1.12
C ASN A 92 -11.55 1.59 0.33
N PRO A 93 -12.60 1.42 1.15
CA PRO A 93 -12.47 0.95 2.53
C PRO A 93 -11.99 -0.50 2.64
N ASN A 94 -11.94 -1.23 1.54
CA ASN A 94 -11.52 -2.62 1.46
C ASN A 94 -10.30 -2.71 0.53
N PRO A 95 -9.07 -2.65 1.09
CA PRO A 95 -7.88 -3.00 0.32
C PRO A 95 -7.99 -4.44 -0.19
N ILE A 96 -7.30 -4.74 -1.28
CA ILE A 96 -7.39 -6.05 -1.94
C ILE A 96 -6.01 -6.69 -2.07
N VAL A 97 -6.01 -8.02 -2.17
CA VAL A 97 -4.83 -8.81 -2.49
C VAL A 97 -5.01 -9.36 -3.90
N LEU A 98 -4.02 -9.14 -4.77
CA LEU A 98 -4.00 -9.72 -6.11
C LEU A 98 -2.74 -10.55 -6.34
N ASP A 99 -2.87 -11.60 -7.15
CA ASP A 99 -1.75 -12.27 -7.78
C ASP A 99 -1.40 -11.54 -9.09
N LEU A 100 -0.16 -11.65 -9.57
CA LEU A 100 0.28 -10.94 -10.78
C LEU A 100 -0.39 -11.42 -12.07
N ASP A 101 -0.83 -12.67 -12.12
CA ASP A 101 -1.57 -13.23 -13.25
C ASP A 101 -3.07 -12.84 -13.25
N ASN A 102 -3.54 -12.13 -12.22
CA ASN A 102 -4.91 -11.66 -12.17
C ASN A 102 -5.12 -10.53 -13.20
N PRO A 103 -6.07 -10.68 -14.14
CA PRO A 103 -6.30 -9.68 -15.20
C PRO A 103 -6.73 -8.31 -14.67
N LYS A 104 -7.28 -8.22 -13.45
CA LYS A 104 -7.66 -6.96 -12.81
C LYS A 104 -6.47 -6.13 -12.35
N LEU A 105 -5.25 -6.68 -12.37
CA LEU A 105 -4.03 -5.93 -12.00
C LEU A 105 -3.95 -4.58 -12.74
N PHE A 106 -4.35 -4.57 -14.02
CA PHE A 106 -4.31 -3.38 -14.88
C PHE A 106 -5.37 -2.33 -14.58
N ASP A 107 -6.35 -2.64 -13.72
CA ASP A 107 -7.39 -1.69 -13.29
C ASP A 107 -6.90 -0.79 -12.15
N TYR A 108 -5.74 -1.10 -11.55
CA TYR A 108 -5.21 -0.38 -10.40
C TYR A 108 -3.85 0.25 -10.72
N PRO A 109 -3.67 1.57 -10.54
CA PRO A 109 -2.43 2.26 -10.90
C PRO A 109 -1.30 2.10 -9.88
N PHE A 110 -1.59 1.58 -8.69
CA PHE A 110 -0.63 1.42 -7.59
C PHE A 110 -0.71 0.02 -7.01
N ILE A 111 0.45 -0.64 -6.90
CA ILE A 111 0.59 -1.96 -6.27
C ILE A 111 1.73 -1.95 -5.24
N TYR A 112 1.57 -2.76 -4.20
CA TYR A 112 2.49 -2.83 -3.06
C TYR A 112 3.03 -4.24 -2.86
N PHE A 113 4.34 -4.35 -2.67
CA PHE A 113 5.07 -5.57 -2.33
C PHE A 113 5.75 -5.38 -0.98
N CYS A 114 5.53 -6.33 -0.08
CA CYS A 114 6.13 -6.37 1.25
C CYS A 114 7.11 -7.55 1.33
N GLU A 115 8.22 -7.37 2.03
CA GLU A 115 9.28 -8.36 2.23
C GLU A 115 9.83 -9.01 0.94
N PRO A 116 10.10 -8.25 -0.14
CA PRO A 116 10.49 -8.85 -1.41
C PRO A 116 11.88 -9.50 -1.37
N GLY A 117 12.77 -9.07 -0.48
CA GLY A 117 14.14 -9.60 -0.41
C GLY A 117 14.25 -10.96 0.30
N GLY A 118 13.41 -11.19 1.33
CA GLY A 118 13.28 -12.41 2.14
C GLY A 118 14.56 -13.23 2.37
N ALA A 119 15.14 -13.12 3.56
CA ALA A 119 16.35 -13.85 3.94
C ALA A 119 16.25 -15.38 3.73
N TRP A 120 17.37 -16.01 3.35
CA TRP A 120 17.50 -17.46 3.13
C TRP A 120 16.67 -18.01 1.95
N GLY A 121 16.42 -17.20 0.92
CA GLY A 121 15.73 -17.61 -0.29
C GLY A 121 14.24 -17.87 -0.08
N ASN A 122 13.60 -17.06 0.77
CA ASN A 122 12.14 -17.09 0.96
C ASN A 122 11.45 -15.79 0.51
N GLY A 123 12.20 -14.92 -0.16
CA GLY A 123 11.72 -13.67 -0.75
C GLY A 123 10.93 -13.89 -2.03
N LEU A 124 10.71 -12.78 -2.73
CA LEU A 124 10.02 -12.73 -4.02
C LEU A 124 10.75 -13.57 -5.06
N GLU A 125 10.01 -14.34 -5.85
CA GLU A 125 10.54 -15.05 -7.01
C GLU A 125 9.59 -14.85 -8.19
N PHE A 126 10.01 -14.05 -9.16
CA PHE A 126 9.27 -13.87 -10.41
C PHE A 126 9.54 -15.02 -11.37
N THR A 127 8.45 -15.56 -11.90
CA THR A 127 8.46 -16.33 -13.15
C THR A 127 8.73 -15.41 -14.35
N GLN A 128 8.99 -16.00 -15.51
CA GLN A 128 9.16 -15.21 -16.73
C GLN A 128 7.86 -14.49 -17.10
N GLU A 129 6.72 -15.14 -16.88
CA GLU A 129 5.38 -14.61 -17.10
C GLU A 129 5.07 -13.42 -16.16
N ASP A 130 5.48 -13.50 -14.89
CA ASP A 130 5.38 -12.39 -13.93
C ASP A 130 6.18 -11.19 -14.43
N ALA A 131 7.42 -11.42 -14.87
CA ALA A 131 8.29 -10.35 -15.36
C ALA A 131 7.71 -9.65 -16.61
N VAL A 132 7.13 -10.42 -17.55
CA VAL A 132 6.45 -9.87 -18.72
C VAL A 132 5.21 -9.07 -18.31
N THR A 133 4.43 -9.59 -17.36
CA THR A 133 3.20 -8.94 -16.88
C THR A 133 3.49 -7.64 -16.17
N LEU A 134 4.48 -7.62 -15.28
CA LEU A 134 4.96 -6.42 -14.61
C LEU A 134 5.53 -5.41 -15.60
N ARG A 135 6.31 -5.85 -16.59
CA ARG A 135 6.83 -4.93 -17.59
C ARG A 135 5.69 -4.23 -18.34
N LYS A 136 4.67 -5.00 -18.76
CA LYS A 136 3.47 -4.45 -19.39
C LYS A 136 2.69 -3.51 -18.46
N TYR A 137 2.61 -3.84 -17.17
CA TYR A 137 1.95 -3.00 -16.16
C TYR A 137 2.64 -1.62 -16.05
N PHE A 138 3.97 -1.59 -15.94
CA PHE A 138 4.73 -0.35 -15.87
C PHE A 138 4.69 0.46 -17.17
N ASP A 139 4.80 -0.20 -18.33
CA ASP A 139 4.70 0.45 -19.65
C ASP A 139 3.30 1.09 -19.88
N ASN A 140 2.27 0.62 -19.17
CA ASN A 140 0.90 1.17 -19.20
C ASN A 140 0.64 2.23 -18.11
N GLY A 141 1.67 2.69 -17.40
CA GLY A 141 1.54 3.76 -16.40
C GLY A 141 1.45 3.26 -14.96
N GLY A 142 1.45 1.95 -14.72
CA GLY A 142 1.44 1.40 -13.37
C GLY A 142 2.64 1.84 -12.53
N PHE A 143 2.44 1.85 -11.20
CA PHE A 143 3.44 2.16 -10.20
C PHE A 143 3.51 1.02 -9.17
N ALA A 144 4.71 0.62 -8.77
CA ALA A 144 4.91 -0.37 -7.71
C ALA A 144 5.79 0.18 -6.59
N MET A 145 5.40 -0.09 -5.35
CA MET A 145 6.21 0.18 -4.16
C MET A 145 6.67 -1.14 -3.55
N PHE A 146 7.98 -1.26 -3.32
CA PHE A 146 8.62 -2.39 -2.65
C PHE A 146 9.18 -1.93 -1.31
N ASP A 147 8.78 -2.58 -0.23
CA ASP A 147 9.07 -2.16 1.15
C ASP A 147 9.38 -3.35 2.07
N ASP A 148 9.90 -3.06 3.24
CA ASP A 148 10.26 -4.02 4.30
C ASP A 148 11.27 -5.07 3.87
N PHE A 149 12.48 -4.65 3.50
CA PHE A 149 13.57 -5.60 3.32
C PHE A 149 14.91 -4.95 3.65
N TRP A 150 15.82 -5.76 4.20
CA TRP A 150 16.91 -5.29 5.03
C TRP A 150 18.24 -6.00 4.74
N GLY A 151 19.33 -5.24 4.75
CA GLY A 151 20.67 -5.79 4.57
C GLY A 151 21.04 -6.04 3.11
N GLU A 152 22.31 -6.32 2.88
CA GLU A 152 22.86 -6.49 1.53
C GLU A 152 22.38 -7.79 0.87
N GLU A 153 22.13 -8.84 1.66
CA GLU A 153 21.62 -10.12 1.15
C GLU A 153 20.22 -9.96 0.52
N GLU A 154 19.31 -9.33 1.26
CA GLU A 154 17.93 -9.15 0.81
C GLU A 154 17.85 -8.13 -0.34
N TRP A 155 18.69 -7.08 -0.30
CA TRP A 155 18.87 -6.19 -1.45
C TRP A 155 19.32 -6.93 -2.70
N HIS A 156 20.33 -7.80 -2.59
CA HIS A 156 20.84 -8.54 -3.73
C HIS A 156 19.79 -9.50 -4.30
N ALA A 157 19.06 -10.21 -3.44
CA ALA A 157 17.97 -11.09 -3.84
C ALA A 157 16.89 -10.31 -4.61
N PHE A 158 16.39 -9.21 -4.05
CA PHE A 158 15.42 -8.34 -4.72
C PHE A 158 15.95 -7.80 -6.06
N TYR A 159 17.22 -7.35 -6.08
CA TYR A 159 17.84 -6.79 -7.28
C TYR A 159 17.88 -7.80 -8.43
N LEU A 160 18.19 -9.08 -8.17
CA LEU A 160 18.17 -10.12 -9.19
C LEU A 160 16.78 -10.32 -9.80
N GLU A 161 15.73 -10.20 -8.99
CA GLU A 161 14.34 -10.36 -9.42
C GLU A 161 13.85 -9.17 -10.25
N ILE A 162 14.06 -7.93 -9.77
CA ILE A 162 13.61 -6.75 -10.50
C ILE A 162 14.35 -6.57 -11.83
N ARG A 163 15.59 -7.06 -11.94
CA ARG A 163 16.37 -7.11 -13.19
C ARG A 163 15.76 -8.04 -14.24
N LYS A 164 14.91 -9.01 -13.87
CA LYS A 164 14.12 -9.80 -14.84
C LYS A 164 13.07 -8.93 -15.55
N VAL A 165 12.50 -7.95 -14.84
CA VAL A 165 11.53 -6.98 -15.37
C VAL A 165 12.22 -5.86 -16.15
N PHE A 166 13.34 -5.36 -15.61
CA PHE A 166 14.12 -4.26 -16.16
C PHE A 166 15.60 -4.64 -16.36
N PRO A 167 15.93 -5.44 -17.39
CA PRO A 167 17.31 -5.84 -17.68
C PRO A 167 18.20 -4.70 -18.19
N ASP A 168 17.62 -3.55 -18.54
CA ASP A 168 18.33 -2.42 -19.11
C ASP A 168 18.18 -1.13 -18.28
N ARG A 169 17.59 -1.23 -17.08
CA ARG A 169 17.40 -0.08 -16.18
C ARG A 169 17.93 -0.40 -14.80
N GLU A 170 18.73 0.51 -14.26
CA GLU A 170 19.31 0.39 -12.92
C GLU A 170 18.50 1.22 -11.92
N PRO A 171 18.25 0.70 -10.70
CA PRO A 171 17.76 1.51 -9.61
C PRO A 171 18.69 2.69 -9.32
N VAL A 172 18.14 3.89 -9.17
CA VAL A 172 18.88 5.11 -8.80
C VAL A 172 18.43 5.60 -7.43
N ASP A 173 19.36 6.02 -6.58
CA ASP A 173 19.01 6.67 -5.31
C ASP A 173 18.35 8.02 -5.57
N LEU A 174 17.21 8.26 -4.91
CA LEU A 174 16.51 9.54 -4.98
C LEU A 174 17.18 10.52 -4.03
N ASP A 175 17.54 11.70 -4.55
CA ASP A 175 17.99 12.79 -3.69
C ASP A 175 16.86 13.20 -2.74
N ARG A 176 17.23 13.57 -1.51
CA ARG A 176 16.28 13.99 -0.49
C ARG A 176 15.47 15.23 -0.86
N GLU A 177 15.90 16.02 -1.84
CA GLU A 177 15.17 17.15 -2.41
C GLU A 177 14.17 16.74 -3.52
N HIS A 178 14.08 15.45 -3.87
CA HIS A 178 13.15 14.98 -4.91
C HIS A 178 11.70 15.30 -4.51
N PRO A 179 10.82 15.75 -5.44
CA PRO A 179 9.46 16.18 -5.12
C PRO A 179 8.61 15.14 -4.36
N ILE A 180 8.90 13.85 -4.51
CA ILE A 180 8.26 12.76 -3.75
C ILE A 180 8.42 12.90 -2.24
N PHE A 181 9.41 13.64 -1.74
CA PHE A 181 9.58 13.87 -0.30
C PHE A 181 8.90 15.16 0.19
N HIS A 182 8.30 15.95 -0.71
CA HIS A 182 7.81 17.31 -0.40
C HIS A 182 6.43 17.65 -0.98
N CYS A 183 5.70 16.70 -1.57
CA CYS A 183 4.48 16.99 -2.32
C CYS A 183 3.24 17.28 -1.46
N VAL A 184 2.95 16.46 -0.44
CA VAL A 184 1.84 16.69 0.53
C VAL A 184 2.39 17.10 1.89
N TYR A 185 3.37 16.34 2.37
CA TYR A 185 4.15 16.62 3.57
C TYR A 185 5.57 16.99 3.19
N ASP A 186 6.13 17.98 3.88
CA ASP A 186 7.52 18.40 3.70
C ASP A 186 8.45 17.57 4.63
N LEU A 187 9.04 16.52 4.07
CA LEU A 187 9.99 15.64 4.77
C LEU A 187 11.42 16.09 4.52
N ARG A 188 11.98 16.81 5.49
CA ARG A 188 13.22 17.56 5.31
C ARG A 188 14.40 16.62 5.06
N LYS A 189 15.39 17.11 4.34
CA LYS A 189 16.64 16.39 4.08
C LYS A 189 17.38 15.90 5.33
N THR A 190 17.23 16.59 6.46
CA THR A 190 17.86 16.22 7.73
C THR A 190 17.11 15.14 8.51
N ASP A 191 15.89 14.79 8.09
CA ASP A 191 15.07 13.80 8.78
C ASP A 191 15.57 12.39 8.43
N ASN A 192 15.79 11.55 9.45
CA ASN A 192 16.00 10.13 9.24
C ASN A 192 14.63 9.50 8.98
N LEU A 193 14.36 9.11 7.73
CA LEU A 193 13.09 8.50 7.35
C LEU A 193 13.06 6.97 7.51
N GLN A 194 14.05 6.38 8.17
CA GLN A 194 14.03 4.96 8.48
C GLN A 194 12.94 4.63 9.50
N VAL A 195 12.01 3.76 9.11
CA VAL A 195 11.02 3.16 10.01
C VAL A 195 11.47 1.73 10.32
N PRO A 196 11.80 1.40 11.58
CA PRO A 196 12.08 0.04 11.98
C PRO A 196 10.84 -0.72 12.40
N ALA A 197 10.93 -2.05 12.38
CA ALA A 197 9.99 -2.89 13.11
C ALA A 197 9.93 -2.51 14.60
N ILE A 198 8.76 -2.59 15.23
CA ILE A 198 8.51 -2.08 16.58
C ILE A 198 9.42 -2.73 17.64
N ASN A 199 9.68 -4.03 17.51
CA ASN A 199 10.61 -4.76 18.39
C ASN A 199 12.05 -4.23 18.26
N VAL A 200 12.46 -3.80 17.06
CA VAL A 200 13.77 -3.22 16.78
C VAL A 200 13.85 -1.80 17.35
N ALA A 201 12.80 -0.98 17.15
CA ALA A 201 12.67 0.34 17.78
C ALA A 201 12.80 0.26 19.31
N LEU A 202 12.10 -0.68 19.94
CA LEU A 202 12.13 -0.89 21.38
C LEU A 202 13.51 -1.35 21.89
N SER A 203 14.36 -1.90 21.01
CA SER A 203 15.77 -2.20 21.31
C SER A 203 16.69 -0.96 21.25
N GLY A 204 16.16 0.20 20.85
CA GLY A 204 16.90 1.45 20.69
C GLY A 204 17.69 1.56 19.38
N ARG A 205 17.30 0.78 18.36
CA ARG A 205 17.92 0.76 17.04
C ARG A 205 16.87 0.94 15.96
N THR A 206 17.32 1.32 14.76
CA THR A 206 16.45 1.53 13.59
C THR A 206 16.76 0.58 12.42
N TYR A 207 17.75 -0.31 12.58
CA TYR A 207 18.17 -1.25 11.55
C TYR A 207 18.07 -2.69 12.04
N GLU A 208 17.68 -3.60 11.14
CA GLU A 208 17.59 -5.04 11.44
C GLU A 208 18.89 -5.79 11.19
N ARG A 209 19.63 -5.36 10.16
CA ARG A 209 20.83 -6.04 9.68
C ARG A 209 22.06 -5.15 9.85
N PRO A 210 23.15 -5.66 10.44
CA PRO A 210 24.31 -4.83 10.76
C PRO A 210 25.17 -4.47 9.54
N ASP A 211 25.03 -5.20 8.43
CA ASP A 211 25.74 -5.03 7.17
C ASP A 211 25.21 -3.87 6.32
N ALA A 212 23.94 -3.48 6.48
CA ALA A 212 23.38 -2.27 5.91
C ALA A 212 22.43 -1.57 6.91
N GLN A 213 22.84 -0.40 7.41
CA GLN A 213 22.12 0.32 8.46
C GLN A 213 21.40 1.57 7.95
N GLU A 214 21.86 2.14 6.85
CA GLU A 214 21.29 3.37 6.28
C GLU A 214 20.07 3.05 5.41
N VAL A 215 19.02 3.85 5.54
CA VAL A 215 17.83 3.77 4.68
C VAL A 215 18.16 4.30 3.29
N HIS A 216 17.66 3.61 2.27
CA HIS A 216 17.78 4.03 0.88
C HIS A 216 16.42 4.04 0.20
N TYR A 217 16.11 5.16 -0.44
CA TYR A 217 14.95 5.27 -1.32
C TYR A 217 15.45 5.33 -2.75
N ARG A 218 15.13 4.29 -3.52
CA ARG A 218 15.57 4.17 -4.91
C ARG A 218 14.38 4.14 -5.84
N ALA A 219 14.63 4.50 -7.09
CA ALA A 219 13.63 4.46 -8.14
C ALA A 219 14.16 3.76 -9.38
N ILE A 220 13.27 3.10 -10.12
CA ILE A 220 13.47 2.79 -11.54
C ILE A 220 12.59 3.74 -12.33
N LEU A 221 13.19 4.39 -13.34
CA LEU A 221 12.54 5.39 -14.18
C LEU A 221 12.17 4.81 -15.55
N ASP A 222 11.02 5.21 -16.11
CA ASP A 222 10.68 4.93 -17.51
C ASP A 222 11.42 5.86 -18.49
N ASP A 223 11.12 5.75 -19.79
CA ASP A 223 11.79 6.55 -20.83
C ASP A 223 11.47 8.06 -20.78
N ASN A 224 10.49 8.46 -19.97
CA ASN A 224 10.11 9.85 -19.76
C ASN A 224 10.54 10.37 -18.38
N ASP A 225 11.52 9.70 -17.75
CA ASP A 225 12.02 10.00 -16.40
C ASP A 225 10.95 9.92 -15.29
N ARG A 226 9.81 9.23 -15.54
CA ARG A 226 8.79 9.00 -14.52
C ARG A 226 9.16 7.78 -13.68
N ILE A 227 8.99 7.89 -12.36
CA ILE A 227 9.17 6.77 -11.43
C ILE A 227 8.09 5.72 -11.69
N VAL A 228 8.50 4.49 -12.00
CA VAL A 228 7.61 3.32 -12.14
C VAL A 228 7.74 2.33 -11.00
N VAL A 229 8.91 2.29 -10.37
CA VAL A 229 9.17 1.47 -9.19
C VAL A 229 9.78 2.34 -8.12
N MET A 230 9.17 2.36 -6.94
CA MET A 230 9.72 2.92 -5.72
C MET A 230 10.23 1.80 -4.84
N ILE A 231 11.45 1.93 -4.37
CA ILE A 231 12.14 0.92 -3.57
C ILE A 231 12.52 1.54 -2.23
N CYS A 232 11.94 1.02 -1.17
CA CYS A 232 12.16 1.41 0.22
C CYS A 232 13.03 0.34 0.88
N HIS A 233 14.35 0.53 0.85
CA HIS A 233 15.33 -0.44 1.36
C HIS A 233 15.85 -0.02 2.74
N ASN A 234 16.02 -1.00 3.64
CA ASN A 234 16.35 -0.80 5.05
C ASN A 234 15.32 0.08 5.78
N THR A 235 14.04 -0.15 5.52
CA THR A 235 12.93 0.48 6.22
C THR A 235 11.69 -0.39 6.05
N ASP A 236 10.75 -0.24 6.98
CA ASP A 236 9.49 -0.96 7.03
C ASP A 236 8.38 0.05 7.31
N LEU A 237 7.85 0.65 6.24
CA LEU A 237 6.73 1.58 6.37
C LEU A 237 5.44 0.83 6.75
N GLY A 238 5.34 -0.44 6.36
CA GLY A 238 4.28 -1.38 6.73
C GLY A 238 4.05 -1.49 8.23
N ASP A 239 5.10 -1.72 9.03
CA ASP A 239 5.01 -1.78 10.50
C ASP A 239 4.66 -0.42 11.11
N GLY A 240 5.15 0.66 10.50
CA GLY A 240 4.70 2.02 10.79
C GLY A 240 3.19 2.23 10.64
N TRP A 241 2.55 1.50 9.72
CA TRP A 241 1.10 1.52 9.51
C TRP A 241 0.36 0.48 10.36
N GLU A 242 0.87 -0.76 10.51
CA GLU A 242 0.15 -1.80 11.27
C GLU A 242 0.18 -1.59 12.78
N ARG A 243 1.31 -1.11 13.34
CA ARG A 243 1.49 -1.01 14.80
C ARG A 243 1.01 0.31 15.39
N GLU A 244 0.31 1.15 14.62
CA GLU A 244 -0.02 2.53 15.03
C GLU A 244 -0.77 2.63 16.38
N GLY A 245 -1.49 1.58 16.77
CA GLY A 245 -2.26 1.51 18.01
C GLY A 245 -1.57 0.81 19.18
N GLU A 246 -0.35 0.29 19.01
CA GLU A 246 0.26 -0.60 20.00
C GLU A 246 1.16 0.12 21.01
N ASN A 247 1.88 1.15 20.57
CA ASN A 247 2.79 1.89 21.43
C ASN A 247 2.81 3.38 21.04
N ILE A 248 2.56 4.24 22.03
CA ILE A 248 2.41 5.68 21.82
C ILE A 248 3.71 6.36 21.37
N ASP A 249 4.87 5.91 21.89
CA ASP A 249 6.17 6.46 21.52
C ASP A 249 6.56 6.01 20.11
N TYR A 250 6.27 4.75 19.76
CA TYR A 250 6.46 4.25 18.40
C TYR A 250 5.59 5.03 17.41
N PHE A 251 4.31 5.22 17.72
CA PHE A 251 3.39 6.02 16.91
C PHE A 251 3.92 7.44 16.66
N HIS A 252 4.27 8.17 17.71
CA HIS A 252 4.72 9.56 17.58
C HIS A 252 6.10 9.72 16.94
N ASN A 253 6.95 8.68 16.95
CA ASN A 253 8.30 8.79 16.40
C ASN A 253 8.41 8.25 14.97
N PHE A 254 7.60 7.25 14.63
CA PHE A 254 7.70 6.55 13.35
C PHE A 254 6.41 6.64 12.54
N SER A 255 5.27 6.20 13.07
CA SER A 255 4.00 6.20 12.32
C SER A 255 3.58 7.62 11.88
N GLU A 256 3.44 8.53 12.83
CA GLU A 256 2.92 9.89 12.62
C GLU A 256 3.91 10.80 11.88
N LYS A 257 5.20 10.70 12.20
CA LYS A 257 6.23 11.61 11.65
C LYS A 257 6.81 11.15 10.32
N ILE A 258 6.79 9.85 10.03
CA ILE A 258 7.54 9.27 8.92
C ILE A 258 6.63 8.39 8.06
N ALA A 259 6.09 7.30 8.60
CA ALA A 259 5.44 6.25 7.81
C ALA A 259 4.21 6.78 7.06
N TYR A 260 3.31 7.51 7.75
CA TYR A 260 2.14 8.09 7.10
C TYR A 260 2.49 9.24 6.15
N PRO A 261 3.26 10.26 6.56
CA PRO A 261 3.67 11.33 5.65
C PRO A 261 4.34 10.83 4.38
N LEU A 262 5.29 9.90 4.49
CA LEU A 262 6.02 9.36 3.35
C LEU A 262 5.13 8.49 2.46
N GLY A 263 4.35 7.58 3.05
CA GLY A 263 3.40 6.77 2.29
C GLY A 263 2.39 7.63 1.52
N ILE A 264 1.82 8.66 2.16
CA ILE A 264 0.88 9.59 1.52
C ILE A 264 1.56 10.34 0.38
N ASN A 265 2.79 10.81 0.57
CA ASN A 265 3.54 11.46 -0.50
C ASN A 265 3.80 10.52 -1.69
N ILE A 266 4.20 9.27 -1.44
CA ILE A 266 4.46 8.27 -2.49
C ILE A 266 3.18 8.01 -3.30
N VAL A 267 2.05 7.76 -2.63
CA VAL A 267 0.76 7.57 -3.30
C VAL A 267 0.36 8.82 -4.07
N PHE A 268 0.46 10.01 -3.47
CA PHE A 268 0.13 11.26 -4.15
C PHE A 268 0.99 11.46 -5.40
N TYR A 269 2.30 11.24 -5.31
CA TYR A 269 3.22 11.36 -6.43
C TYR A 269 2.85 10.39 -7.56
N ALA A 270 2.68 9.10 -7.23
CA ALA A 270 2.31 8.05 -8.17
C ALA A 270 1.01 8.35 -8.94
N MET A 271 0.08 9.09 -8.32
CA MET A 271 -1.23 9.42 -8.89
C MET A 271 -1.26 10.76 -9.64
N THR A 272 -0.20 11.56 -9.61
CA THR A 272 -0.22 12.95 -10.12
C THR A 272 0.93 13.33 -11.05
N HIS A 273 1.99 12.52 -11.14
CA HIS A 273 3.19 12.78 -11.96
C HIS A 273 3.42 11.62 -12.93
#